data_AF-A0A7S1BSY2-F1
#
_entry.id   AF-A0A7S1BSY2-F1
#
_cell.length_a   1.000
_cell.length_b   1.000
_cell.length_c   1.000
_cell.angle_alpha   90.00
_cell.angle_beta   90.00
_cell.angle_gamma   90.00
#
_symmetry.space_group_name_H-M   'P 1'
#
loop_
_entity.id
_entity.type
_entity.pdbx_description
1 polymer ?
#
loop_
_entity_poly.entity_id
_entity_poly.type
_entity_poly.pdbx_seq_one_letter_code
_entity_poly.pdbx_strand_id
1 'polypeptide(L)'
;QFLYKHIIGSFLKASFLKAKEQRKPSRRICLIYEEQPNTAVLILPLTTHCRSFYDSFLYLRRRRLPSQIGIENDERLKLKVNPRNKRSINVYIHKEQMPSQKSTPSRIAFGSCNNQNLTNHLWPVIQSRRPAAFIWGGDAIYADFYQKFDFTVFPPKPSFDCATPERLERFYSKQLSDAAYSSLRSKTHIFGTIDDHDLGCNAADRDFEYKLESGISFLNFISEPLESPMFLRAKDGIGVYGVKLYDFSRPTGHELVPDREAAIDPFFELDGDNNLGKYSNHSVAIFALDCRTNKTPWGILSDPNGDFLGEAQWIWFEQALKRSKASVNIIVQGLQVHPDRMVG
;
A
#
# COMPACT_ATOMS: atom_id res chain seq x y z
N GLN A 1 -5.82 -12.34 -17.96
CA GLN A 1 -4.48 -12.95 -17.70
C GLN A 1 -3.45 -12.72 -18.82
N PHE A 2 -3.84 -12.49 -20.08
CA PHE A 2 -2.88 -12.23 -21.18
C PHE A 2 -2.39 -10.75 -21.24
N LEU A 3 -3.20 -9.79 -20.78
CA LEU A 3 -2.82 -8.37 -20.70
C LEU A 3 -1.75 -8.08 -19.62
N TYR A 4 -1.83 -8.79 -18.48
CA TYR A 4 -0.83 -8.74 -17.39
C TYR A 4 0.58 -9.16 -17.84
N LYS A 5 0.68 -9.99 -18.89
CA LYS A 5 1.94 -10.41 -19.50
C LYS A 5 2.50 -9.39 -20.51
N HIS A 6 1.68 -8.56 -21.13
CA HIS A 6 2.14 -7.63 -22.17
C HIS A 6 2.69 -6.32 -21.60
N ILE A 7 2.11 -5.80 -20.52
CA ILE A 7 2.58 -4.55 -19.90
C ILE A 7 3.92 -4.79 -19.18
N ILE A 8 4.07 -5.90 -18.45
CA ILE A 8 5.35 -6.27 -17.81
C ILE A 8 6.35 -6.86 -18.84
N GLY A 9 5.87 -7.59 -19.84
CA GLY A 9 6.72 -8.20 -20.87
C GLY A 9 7.35 -7.21 -21.85
N SER A 10 6.72 -6.06 -22.07
CA SER A 10 7.25 -5.00 -22.93
C SER A 10 8.33 -4.15 -22.23
N PHE A 11 8.32 -4.11 -20.90
CA PHE A 11 9.37 -3.50 -20.09
C PHE A 11 10.74 -4.21 -20.26
N LEU A 12 10.73 -5.53 -20.48
CA LEU A 12 11.96 -6.35 -20.50
C LEU A 12 12.61 -6.50 -21.89
N LYS A 13 12.00 -5.99 -22.97
CA LYS A 13 12.51 -6.21 -24.34
C LYS A 13 13.36 -5.06 -24.90
N ALA A 14 13.43 -3.93 -24.21
CA ALA A 14 14.13 -2.74 -24.70
C ALA A 14 15.58 -2.60 -24.22
N SER A 15 16.17 -3.59 -23.55
CA SER A 15 17.59 -3.55 -23.18
C SER A 15 18.23 -4.94 -23.22
N PHE A 16 19.36 -5.02 -23.92
CA PHE A 16 20.25 -6.17 -24.17
C PHE A 16 19.89 -7.16 -25.31
N LEU A 17 20.38 -6.81 -26.50
CA LEU A 17 20.92 -7.77 -27.47
C LEU A 17 22.25 -8.37 -26.97
N LYS A 18 22.45 -9.66 -27.27
CA LYS A 18 23.64 -10.53 -27.08
C LYS A 18 23.92 -11.09 -25.67
N ALA A 19 23.46 -12.33 -25.45
CA ALA A 19 24.32 -13.43 -25.01
C ALA A 19 23.65 -14.79 -25.35
N LYS A 20 24.50 -15.76 -25.72
CA LYS A 20 24.19 -17.05 -26.37
C LYS A 20 23.35 -18.03 -25.53
N GLU A 21 22.52 -18.78 -26.26
CA GLU A 21 22.00 -20.12 -26.00
C GLU A 21 22.71 -20.99 -24.94
N GLN A 22 21.94 -21.58 -24.02
CA GLN A 22 21.69 -23.04 -23.99
C GLN A 22 20.65 -23.48 -22.93
N ARG A 23 19.67 -24.26 -23.40
CA ARG A 23 18.86 -25.33 -22.72
C ARG A 23 17.66 -24.97 -21.80
N LYS A 24 16.47 -25.30 -22.34
CA LYS A 24 15.13 -25.65 -21.77
C LYS A 24 14.35 -24.57 -20.95
N PRO A 25 13.10 -24.21 -21.34
CA PRO A 25 12.33 -23.18 -20.64
C PRO A 25 11.38 -23.80 -19.61
N SER A 26 11.74 -23.81 -18.33
CA SER A 26 10.71 -23.69 -17.28
C SER A 26 10.47 -22.18 -17.09
N ARG A 27 9.38 -21.65 -17.65
CA ARG A 27 9.05 -20.21 -17.54
C ARG A 27 8.59 -19.90 -16.11
N ARG A 28 9.55 -19.69 -15.22
CA ARG A 28 9.39 -19.07 -13.92
C ARG A 28 9.04 -17.60 -14.15
N ILE A 29 7.89 -17.12 -13.70
CA ILE A 29 7.66 -15.69 -13.57
C ILE A 29 8.16 -15.32 -12.18
N CYS A 30 9.46 -15.05 -12.12
CA CYS A 30 10.03 -14.32 -11.01
C CYS A 30 9.72 -12.84 -11.31
N LEU A 31 9.06 -12.11 -10.40
CA LEU A 31 9.05 -10.65 -10.46
C LEU A 31 10.48 -10.18 -10.21
N ILE A 32 11.28 -10.18 -11.27
CA ILE A 32 12.62 -9.61 -11.26
C ILE A 32 12.44 -8.12 -11.53
N TYR A 33 12.57 -7.37 -10.45
CA TYR A 33 12.83 -5.94 -10.42
C TYR A 33 14.01 -5.59 -11.32
N GLU A 34 13.87 -4.54 -12.13
CA GLU A 34 15.02 -3.84 -12.71
C GLU A 34 15.52 -2.87 -11.64
N GLU A 35 16.80 -2.99 -11.25
CA GLU A 35 17.42 -2.10 -10.26
C GLU A 35 17.34 -0.64 -10.72
N GLN A 36 16.32 0.08 -10.25
CA GLN A 36 16.49 1.51 -9.97
C GLN A 36 17.30 1.57 -8.66
N PRO A 37 18.49 2.17 -8.64
CA PRO A 37 19.27 2.26 -7.42
C PRO A 37 18.45 3.01 -6.36
N ASN A 38 18.13 2.32 -5.25
CA ASN A 38 17.50 2.83 -4.02
C ASN A 38 15.96 2.89 -3.93
N THR A 39 15.20 2.17 -4.76
CA THR A 39 13.73 2.13 -4.64
C THR A 39 13.21 0.76 -4.20
N ALA A 40 12.37 0.70 -3.16
CA ALA A 40 11.67 -0.52 -2.72
C ALA A 40 10.19 -0.47 -3.09
N VAL A 41 9.61 -1.60 -3.50
CA VAL A 41 8.16 -1.74 -3.75
C VAL A 41 7.56 -2.77 -2.79
N LEU A 42 6.48 -2.39 -2.09
CA LEU A 42 5.76 -3.26 -1.16
C LEU A 42 4.28 -3.36 -1.57
N ILE A 43 3.76 -4.58 -1.70
CA ILE A 43 2.34 -4.82 -1.96
C ILE A 43 1.70 -5.31 -0.66
N LEU A 44 0.66 -4.63 -0.19
CA LEU A 44 -0.04 -4.98 1.05
C LEU A 44 -1.45 -5.50 0.74
N PRO A 45 -1.66 -6.83 0.75
CA PRO A 45 -3.01 -7.39 0.73
C PRO A 45 -3.60 -7.33 2.14
N LEU A 46 -4.67 -6.56 2.32
CA LEU A 46 -5.34 -6.39 3.60
C LEU A 46 -6.74 -7.02 3.53
N THR A 47 -6.82 -8.35 3.66
CA THR A 47 -8.10 -9.08 3.69
C THR A 47 -8.18 -10.09 4.83
N THR A 48 -9.40 -10.40 5.26
CA THR A 48 -9.73 -11.25 6.42
C THR A 48 -9.40 -12.74 6.30
N HIS A 49 -8.91 -13.22 5.14
CA HIS A 49 -8.65 -14.64 4.91
C HIS A 49 -7.18 -15.06 5.03
N CYS A 50 -6.45 -14.55 6.03
CA CYS A 50 -5.10 -15.03 6.33
C CYS A 50 -4.93 -15.43 7.81
N ARG A 51 -5.18 -16.71 8.10
CA ARG A 51 -4.76 -17.40 9.34
C ARG A 51 -3.24 -17.67 9.41
N SER A 52 -2.41 -17.18 8.48
CA SER A 52 -1.00 -17.61 8.36
C SER A 52 0.05 -16.50 8.27
N PHE A 53 -0.22 -15.27 8.71
CA PHE A 53 0.78 -14.19 8.66
C PHE A 53 1.78 -14.18 9.85
N TYR A 54 1.74 -15.18 10.73
CA TYR A 54 2.54 -15.21 11.96
C TYR A 54 4.01 -15.67 11.79
N ASP A 55 4.40 -16.25 10.64
CA ASP A 55 5.69 -16.95 10.54
C ASP A 55 6.81 -16.24 9.74
N SER A 56 6.61 -15.02 9.25
CA SER A 56 7.62 -14.37 8.38
C SER A 56 8.47 -13.27 9.01
N PHE A 57 8.45 -13.09 10.34
CA PHE A 57 9.24 -12.03 11.02
C PHE A 57 10.38 -12.52 11.95
N LEU A 58 10.80 -13.78 11.84
CA LEU A 58 11.87 -14.36 12.65
C LEU A 58 13.01 -14.94 11.79
N TYR A 59 13.69 -14.11 11.00
CA TYR A 59 14.99 -14.52 10.45
C TYR A 59 16.00 -13.39 10.27
N LEU A 60 16.26 -12.60 11.32
CA LEU A 60 17.48 -11.78 11.40
C LEU A 60 17.92 -11.59 12.85
N ARG A 61 18.40 -12.65 13.49
CA ARG A 61 19.27 -12.52 14.68
C ARG A 61 20.07 -13.80 14.93
N ARG A 62 21.36 -13.76 14.57
CA ARG A 62 22.50 -14.33 15.34
C ARG A 62 23.77 -14.31 14.48
N ARG A 63 24.66 -13.34 14.73
CA ARG A 63 26.11 -13.58 14.67
C ARG A 63 26.72 -13.04 15.96
N ARG A 64 27.38 -13.93 16.71
CA ARG A 64 28.12 -13.64 17.94
C ARG A 64 29.36 -12.80 17.61
N LEU A 65 29.58 -11.71 18.33
CA LEU A 65 30.89 -11.04 18.41
C LEU A 65 31.75 -11.75 19.47
N PRO A 66 33.09 -11.86 19.28
CA PRO A 66 33.96 -12.49 20.25
C PRO A 66 34.09 -11.66 21.53
N SER A 67 34.23 -12.39 22.63
CA SER A 67 34.27 -11.95 24.02
C SER A 67 35.60 -11.31 24.42
N GLN A 68 35.47 -10.33 25.34
CA GLN A 68 36.49 -9.63 26.15
C GLN A 68 37.05 -8.31 25.58
N ILE A 69 36.41 -7.22 25.96
CA ILE A 69 36.98 -5.86 25.98
C ILE A 69 36.76 -5.32 27.40
N GLY A 70 37.85 -5.06 28.12
CA GLY A 70 37.81 -4.36 29.41
C GLY A 70 37.85 -2.85 29.18
N ILE A 71 37.00 -2.10 29.88
CA ILE A 71 36.93 -0.64 29.85
C ILE A 71 37.59 -0.14 31.14
N GLU A 72 38.70 0.60 31.02
CA GLU A 72 39.22 1.42 32.11
C GLU A 72 38.70 2.86 31.96
N ASN A 73 38.44 3.51 33.10
CA ASN A 73 37.90 4.86 33.20
C ASN A 73 38.94 5.90 32.78
N ASP A 74 39.08 6.09 31.48
CA ASP A 74 39.29 7.37 30.80
C ASP A 74 39.39 7.09 29.30
N GLU A 75 38.93 8.02 28.45
CA GLU A 75 38.54 7.85 27.04
C GLU A 75 39.67 7.43 26.06
N ARG A 76 40.33 6.28 26.29
CA ARG A 76 41.36 5.71 25.42
C ARG A 76 41.30 4.18 25.41
N LEU A 77 40.82 3.60 24.31
CA LEU A 77 40.91 2.16 24.08
C LEU A 77 42.31 1.80 23.54
N LYS A 78 43.11 1.11 24.36
CA LYS A 78 44.37 0.47 23.91
C LYS A 78 44.09 -0.99 23.51
N LEU A 79 44.15 -1.29 22.22
CA LEU A 79 44.16 -2.67 21.73
C LEU A 79 45.59 -3.21 21.77
N LYS A 80 45.84 -4.25 22.58
CA LYS A 80 47.08 -5.05 22.50
C LYS A 80 46.89 -6.16 21.46
N VAL A 81 47.66 -6.12 20.38
CA VAL A 81 47.74 -7.21 19.41
C VAL A 81 49.03 -8.01 19.66
N ASN A 82 48.86 -9.29 20.01
CA ASN A 82 49.78 -10.45 19.97
C ASN A 82 51.27 -10.25 20.45
N PRO A 83 51.81 -11.08 21.38
CA PRO A 83 53.09 -10.80 22.08
C PRO A 83 54.39 -10.82 21.26
N ARG A 84 54.37 -10.96 19.93
CA ARG A 84 55.58 -11.11 19.11
C ARG A 84 56.05 -9.88 18.34
N ASN A 85 55.33 -8.75 18.40
CA ASN A 85 55.82 -7.49 17.83
C ASN A 85 55.44 -6.30 18.69
N LYS A 86 56.44 -5.60 19.25
CA LYS A 86 56.29 -4.42 20.12
C LYS A 86 55.88 -3.16 19.34
N ARG A 87 54.71 -3.16 18.68
CA ARG A 87 54.11 -1.93 18.13
C ARG A 87 52.72 -1.74 18.70
N SER A 88 52.58 -0.75 19.58
CA SER A 88 51.29 -0.27 20.07
C SER A 88 50.69 0.71 19.06
N ILE A 89 49.47 0.46 18.61
CA ILE A 89 48.68 1.41 17.82
C ILE A 89 47.74 2.14 18.78
N ASN A 90 47.82 3.47 18.82
CA ASN A 90 46.87 4.29 19.55
C ASN A 90 45.66 4.56 18.63
N VAL A 91 44.47 4.15 19.06
CA VAL A 91 43.21 4.45 18.36
C VAL A 91 42.51 5.54 19.15
N TYR A 92 42.27 6.68 18.51
CA TYR A 92 41.48 7.78 19.06
C TYR A 92 40.05 7.64 18.54
N ILE A 93 39.09 7.43 19.44
CA ILE A 93 37.67 7.44 19.09
C ILE A 93 37.15 8.84 19.43
N HIS A 94 36.92 9.66 18.41
CA HIS A 94 36.13 10.87 18.61
C HIS A 94 34.67 10.45 18.84
N LYS A 95 34.16 10.67 20.06
CA LYS A 95 32.71 10.73 20.27
C LYS A 95 32.21 11.99 19.56
N GLU A 96 31.74 11.83 18.33
CA GLU A 96 30.75 12.75 17.80
C GLU A 96 29.58 12.75 18.79
N GLN A 97 29.28 13.91 19.36
CA GLN A 97 28.07 14.09 20.17
C GLN A 97 26.87 13.83 19.24
N MET A 98 26.31 12.64 19.31
CA MET A 98 25.06 12.34 18.62
C MET A 98 23.96 13.27 19.18
N PRO A 99 23.18 13.94 18.31
CA PRO A 99 22.14 14.84 18.77
C PRO A 99 21.15 14.06 19.65
N SER A 100 20.96 14.57 20.86
CA SER A 100 20.15 13.97 21.92
C SER A 100 18.65 14.24 21.72
N GLN A 101 18.10 13.78 20.60
CA GLN A 101 16.66 13.54 20.48
C GLN A 101 16.46 12.12 19.99
N LYS A 102 15.91 11.25 20.85
CA LYS A 102 15.28 10.02 20.39
C LYS A 102 14.11 10.45 19.50
N SER A 103 14.34 10.60 18.20
CA SER A 103 13.27 10.86 17.25
C SER A 103 12.30 9.68 17.34
N THR A 104 11.03 9.97 17.63
CA THR A 104 10.00 8.95 17.52
C THR A 104 9.93 8.55 16.04
N PRO A 105 9.97 7.25 15.70
CA PRO A 105 9.94 6.85 14.31
C PRO A 105 8.61 7.26 13.69
N SER A 106 8.67 7.80 12.48
CA SER A 106 7.51 8.16 11.68
C SER A 106 6.74 6.90 11.27
N ARG A 107 5.41 6.99 11.16
CA ARG A 107 4.55 5.83 10.92
C ARG A 107 3.43 6.16 9.94
N ILE A 108 3.16 5.20 9.07
CA ILE A 108 1.92 5.07 8.31
C ILE A 108 1.21 3.83 8.86
N ALA A 109 -0.04 3.97 9.23
CA ALA A 109 -0.89 2.86 9.67
C ALA A 109 -1.76 2.39 8.51
N PHE A 110 -2.06 1.10 8.47
CA PHE A 110 -2.91 0.49 7.46
C PHE A 110 -4.01 -0.32 8.16
N GLY A 111 -5.21 -0.33 7.59
CA GLY A 111 -6.33 -1.12 8.12
C GLY A 111 -7.39 -1.42 7.07
N SER A 112 -8.17 -2.45 7.32
CA SER A 112 -9.25 -2.93 6.45
C SER A 112 -10.26 -3.72 7.29
N CYS A 113 -11.36 -4.15 6.68
CA CYS A 113 -12.32 -5.09 7.26
C CYS A 113 -12.86 -4.61 8.61
N ASN A 114 -13.28 -3.36 8.66
CA ASN A 114 -13.90 -2.74 9.82
C ASN A 114 -15.42 -2.81 9.71
N ASN A 115 -16.04 -3.69 10.48
CA ASN A 115 -17.49 -3.70 10.63
C ASN A 115 -17.92 -2.65 11.67
N GLN A 116 -18.47 -1.54 11.19
CA GLN A 116 -19.00 -0.41 11.97
C GLN A 116 -20.10 -0.78 12.96
N ASN A 117 -20.66 -2.00 12.88
CA ASN A 117 -21.63 -2.49 13.86
C ASN A 117 -20.96 -3.21 15.05
N LEU A 118 -19.66 -3.47 14.98
CA LEU A 118 -18.87 -4.09 16.03
C LEU A 118 -17.94 -3.05 16.69
N THR A 119 -17.69 -3.22 17.98
CA THR A 119 -16.71 -2.37 18.68
C THR A 119 -15.30 -2.66 18.15
N ASN A 120 -14.62 -1.63 17.64
CA ASN A 120 -13.24 -1.75 17.19
C ASN A 120 -12.27 -1.30 18.30
N HIS A 121 -11.61 -2.26 18.94
CA HIS A 121 -10.63 -2.01 20.00
C HIS A 121 -9.25 -1.56 19.50
N LEU A 122 -9.02 -1.52 18.18
CA LEU A 122 -7.73 -1.15 17.60
C LEU A 122 -7.57 0.36 17.42
N TRP A 123 -8.66 1.15 17.34
CA TRP A 123 -8.57 2.60 17.16
C TRP A 123 -7.69 3.30 18.20
N PRO A 124 -7.85 3.04 19.53
CA PRO A 124 -6.99 3.65 20.53
C PRO A 124 -5.51 3.22 20.39
N VAL A 125 -5.26 1.98 19.97
CA VAL A 125 -3.90 1.45 19.75
C VAL A 125 -3.26 2.11 18.54
N ILE A 126 -3.99 2.26 17.43
CA ILE A 126 -3.52 2.96 16.23
C ILE A 126 -3.20 4.42 16.59
N GLN A 127 -4.12 5.09 17.28
CA GLN A 127 -3.95 6.48 17.70
C GLN A 127 -2.73 6.66 18.62
N SER A 128 -2.48 5.73 19.56
CA SER A 128 -1.33 5.83 20.47
C SER A 128 0.02 5.73 19.74
N ARG A 129 0.05 5.19 18.51
CA ARG A 129 1.24 5.15 17.66
C ARG A 129 1.51 6.47 16.92
N ARG A 130 0.58 7.43 16.95
CA ARG A 130 0.66 8.75 16.30
C ARG A 130 1.08 8.65 14.82
N PRO A 131 0.32 7.94 13.97
CA PRO A 131 0.64 7.85 12.56
C PRO A 131 0.44 9.19 11.84
N ALA A 132 1.31 9.49 10.88
CA ALA A 132 1.14 10.63 9.97
C ALA A 132 -0.06 10.40 9.03
N ALA A 133 -0.29 9.14 8.65
CA ALA A 133 -1.42 8.74 7.84
C ALA A 133 -2.01 7.38 8.26
N PHE A 134 -3.31 7.23 8.04
CA PHE A 134 -4.02 5.96 8.12
C PHE A 134 -4.59 5.63 6.75
N ILE A 135 -4.22 4.47 6.22
CA ILE A 135 -4.59 4.04 4.87
C ILE A 135 -5.59 2.89 4.95
N TRP A 136 -6.79 3.11 4.43
CA TRP A 136 -7.78 2.08 4.21
C TRP A 136 -7.36 1.17 3.06
N GLY A 137 -7.35 -0.13 3.32
CA GLY A 137 -7.17 -1.17 2.32
C GLY A 137 -8.48 -1.69 1.71
N GLY A 138 -9.61 -1.09 2.06
CA GLY A 138 -10.96 -1.57 1.73
C GLY A 138 -11.69 -2.18 2.92
N ASP A 139 -12.97 -2.47 2.73
CA ASP A 139 -13.95 -2.80 3.76
C ASP A 139 -13.88 -1.83 4.96
N ALA A 140 -13.97 -0.53 4.70
CA ALA A 140 -14.07 0.47 5.76
C ALA A 140 -15.41 0.37 6.52
N ILE A 141 -16.43 -0.16 5.82
CA ILE A 141 -17.73 -0.54 6.35
C ILE A 141 -18.21 -1.88 5.75
N TYR A 142 -19.16 -2.53 6.41
CA TYR A 142 -19.93 -3.66 5.89
C TYR A 142 -21.36 -3.21 5.61
N ALA A 143 -21.69 -2.98 4.34
CA ALA A 143 -22.94 -2.33 3.95
C ALA A 143 -24.07 -3.28 3.51
N ASP A 144 -23.75 -4.53 3.24
CA ASP A 144 -24.67 -5.60 2.88
C ASP A 144 -24.93 -6.54 4.05
N PHE A 145 -25.94 -7.40 3.88
CA PHE A 145 -26.31 -8.40 4.87
C PHE A 145 -26.49 -9.76 4.22
N TYR A 146 -25.91 -10.80 4.82
CA TYR A 146 -26.26 -12.17 4.45
C TYR A 146 -27.74 -12.41 4.73
N GLN A 147 -28.48 -12.89 3.73
CA GLN A 147 -29.87 -13.28 3.90
C GLN A 147 -29.99 -14.78 4.17
N LYS A 148 -29.88 -15.60 3.12
CA LYS A 148 -29.99 -17.06 3.14
C LYS A 148 -29.38 -17.64 1.87
N PHE A 149 -29.34 -18.95 1.72
CA PHE A 149 -29.03 -19.54 0.43
C PHE A 149 -30.20 -19.32 -0.55
N ASP A 150 -29.87 -18.86 -1.75
CA ASP A 150 -30.75 -18.90 -2.90
C ASP A 150 -30.74 -20.33 -3.48
N PHE A 151 -31.83 -21.05 -3.21
CA PHE A 151 -32.06 -22.40 -3.71
C PHE A 151 -32.70 -22.43 -5.11
N THR A 152 -32.97 -21.27 -5.73
CA THR A 152 -33.49 -21.21 -7.11
C THR A 152 -32.41 -21.45 -8.18
N VAL A 153 -31.12 -21.37 -7.79
CA VAL A 153 -29.96 -21.67 -8.62
C VAL A 153 -29.20 -22.89 -8.09
N PHE A 154 -28.60 -23.71 -8.97
CA PHE A 154 -27.78 -24.86 -8.57
C PHE A 154 -26.33 -24.71 -9.05
N PRO A 155 -25.32 -24.86 -8.16
CA PRO A 155 -25.47 -25.07 -6.72
C PRO A 155 -26.06 -23.85 -6.01
N PRO A 156 -26.78 -24.02 -4.87
CA PRO A 156 -27.32 -22.90 -4.12
C PRO A 156 -26.24 -21.88 -3.81
N LYS A 157 -26.53 -20.60 -4.04
CA LYS A 157 -25.59 -19.51 -3.80
C LYS A 157 -26.00 -18.74 -2.55
N PRO A 158 -25.07 -18.30 -1.71
CA PRO A 158 -25.40 -17.36 -0.65
C PRO A 158 -25.98 -16.09 -1.28
N SER A 159 -27.13 -15.62 -0.78
CA SER A 159 -27.74 -14.36 -1.19
C SER A 159 -27.46 -13.28 -0.15
N PHE A 160 -27.21 -12.08 -0.67
CA PHE A 160 -26.91 -10.89 0.13
C PHE A 160 -27.91 -9.80 -0.22
N ASP A 161 -28.35 -9.07 0.81
CA ASP A 161 -29.07 -7.83 0.66
C ASP A 161 -28.06 -6.72 0.37
N CYS A 162 -27.82 -6.43 -0.91
CA CYS A 162 -26.91 -5.38 -1.31
C CYS A 162 -27.38 -4.01 -0.82
N ALA A 163 -26.44 -3.10 -0.58
CA ALA A 163 -26.70 -1.77 -0.08
C ALA A 163 -27.25 -0.83 -1.17
N THR A 164 -28.21 0.00 -0.79
CA THR A 164 -28.57 1.20 -1.54
C THR A 164 -27.58 2.33 -1.21
N PRO A 165 -27.49 3.39 -2.04
CA PRO A 165 -26.67 4.57 -1.72
C PRO A 165 -26.99 5.16 -0.33
N GLU A 166 -28.27 5.25 0.04
CA GLU A 166 -28.69 5.73 1.37
C GLU A 166 -28.14 4.84 2.51
N ARG A 167 -28.11 3.52 2.31
CA ARG A 167 -27.57 2.59 3.32
C ARG A 167 -26.05 2.75 3.48
N LEU A 168 -25.33 2.92 2.36
CA LEU A 168 -23.89 3.19 2.37
C LEU A 168 -23.59 4.47 3.15
N GLU A 169 -24.25 5.59 2.82
CA GLU A 169 -24.09 6.86 3.51
C GLU A 169 -24.39 6.75 5.01
N ARG A 170 -25.44 6.01 5.39
CA ARG A 170 -25.78 5.76 6.80
C ARG A 170 -24.66 5.03 7.53
N PHE A 171 -24.04 4.03 6.91
CA PHE A 171 -22.97 3.26 7.54
C PHE A 171 -21.63 3.98 7.57
N TYR A 172 -21.29 4.75 6.54
CA TYR A 172 -20.17 5.67 6.63
C TYR A 172 -20.39 6.67 7.75
N SER A 173 -21.58 7.29 7.85
CA SER A 173 -21.92 8.21 8.94
C SER A 173 -21.79 7.55 10.32
N LYS A 174 -22.20 6.29 10.46
CA LYS A 174 -22.00 5.51 11.69
C LYS A 174 -20.52 5.35 12.03
N GLN A 175 -19.67 4.98 11.05
CA GLN A 175 -18.23 4.89 11.26
C GLN A 175 -17.62 6.25 11.59
N LEU A 176 -18.03 7.34 10.91
CA LEU A 176 -17.61 8.71 11.20
C LEU A 176 -17.94 9.12 12.65
N SER A 177 -19.05 8.63 13.20
CA SER A 177 -19.51 8.92 14.56
C SER A 177 -18.80 8.14 15.66
N ASP A 178 -18.00 7.12 15.33
CA ASP A 178 -17.18 6.41 16.33
C ASP A 178 -16.17 7.38 16.95
N ALA A 179 -16.22 7.54 18.27
CA ALA A 179 -15.41 8.53 18.97
C ALA A 179 -13.90 8.31 18.81
N ALA A 180 -13.44 7.06 18.77
CA ALA A 180 -12.02 6.74 18.65
C ALA A 180 -11.52 6.97 17.22
N TYR A 181 -12.30 6.56 16.21
CA TYR A 181 -11.97 6.82 14.81
C TYR A 181 -12.05 8.32 14.47
N SER A 182 -13.06 9.03 14.98
CA SER A 182 -13.16 10.49 14.86
C SER A 182 -11.95 11.18 15.49
N SER A 183 -11.49 10.73 16.66
CA SER A 183 -10.29 11.28 17.28
C SER A 183 -9.00 10.96 16.53
N LEU A 184 -8.94 9.83 15.79
CA LEU A 184 -7.82 9.51 14.91
C LEU A 184 -7.77 10.47 13.71
N ARG A 185 -8.88 10.61 12.96
CA ARG A 185 -8.92 11.43 11.74
C ARG A 185 -8.56 12.89 11.98
N SER A 186 -8.87 13.42 13.18
CA SER A 186 -8.63 14.83 13.48
C SER A 186 -7.14 15.20 13.56
N LYS A 187 -6.24 14.19 13.54
CA LYS A 187 -4.79 14.36 13.71
C LYS A 187 -3.97 13.60 12.66
N THR A 188 -4.63 12.86 11.79
CA THR A 188 -4.00 11.89 10.88
C THR A 188 -4.68 12.00 9.53
N HIS A 189 -3.89 12.11 8.47
CA HIS A 189 -4.43 12.10 7.11
C HIS A 189 -5.05 10.73 6.79
N ILE A 190 -6.27 10.71 6.28
CA ILE A 190 -6.99 9.50 5.90
C ILE A 190 -6.90 9.36 4.37
N PHE A 191 -6.49 8.19 3.89
CA PHE A 191 -6.44 7.86 2.46
C PHE A 191 -6.79 6.38 2.27
N GLY A 192 -6.91 5.90 1.04
CA GLY A 192 -7.13 4.49 0.77
C GLY A 192 -7.93 4.22 -0.49
N THR A 193 -8.45 3.00 -0.58
CA THR A 193 -9.34 2.54 -1.66
C THR A 193 -10.42 1.63 -1.09
N ILE A 194 -11.30 1.18 -1.97
CA ILE A 194 -12.49 0.38 -1.67
C ILE A 194 -12.21 -1.12 -1.80
N ASP A 195 -13.04 -1.91 -1.10
CA ASP A 195 -13.30 -3.32 -1.44
C ASP A 195 -14.81 -3.54 -1.67
N ASP A 196 -15.29 -4.79 -1.75
CA ASP A 196 -16.66 -5.07 -2.18
C ASP A 196 -17.74 -4.63 -1.18
N HIS A 197 -17.47 -4.66 0.12
CA HIS A 197 -18.43 -4.17 1.09
C HIS A 197 -18.56 -2.64 1.08
N ASP A 198 -17.51 -1.91 0.68
CA ASP A 198 -17.56 -0.48 0.40
C ASP A 198 -18.28 -0.19 -0.93
N LEU A 199 -18.14 -1.09 -1.90
CA LEU A 199 -18.89 -1.07 -3.16
C LEU A 199 -20.37 -1.39 -2.94
N GLY A 200 -20.74 -1.99 -1.81
CA GLY A 200 -22.13 -2.15 -1.37
C GLY A 200 -22.68 -3.56 -1.47
N CYS A 201 -21.93 -4.56 -1.93
CA CYS A 201 -22.40 -5.95 -1.90
C CYS A 201 -21.26 -6.95 -1.84
N ASN A 202 -21.39 -8.03 -1.07
CA ASN A 202 -20.40 -9.09 -1.04
C ASN A 202 -20.11 -9.60 -2.46
N ALA A 203 -18.82 -9.67 -2.80
CA ALA A 203 -18.32 -10.04 -4.13
C ALA A 203 -18.75 -9.09 -5.27
N ALA A 204 -19.19 -7.86 -4.97
CA ALA A 204 -19.49 -6.86 -5.98
C ALA A 204 -18.30 -6.61 -6.91
N ASP A 205 -18.65 -6.22 -8.14
CA ASP A 205 -17.76 -6.03 -9.27
C ASP A 205 -18.35 -4.97 -10.22
N ARG A 206 -17.87 -4.91 -11.46
CA ARG A 206 -18.27 -3.87 -12.41
C ARG A 206 -19.77 -3.86 -12.77
N ASP A 207 -20.49 -4.95 -12.54
CA ASP A 207 -21.91 -5.07 -12.87
C ASP A 207 -22.82 -4.58 -11.74
N PHE A 208 -22.26 -4.19 -10.59
CA PHE A 208 -23.03 -3.64 -9.48
C PHE A 208 -23.65 -2.29 -9.84
N GLU A 209 -24.97 -2.16 -9.63
CA GLU A 209 -25.80 -1.03 -10.07
C GLU A 209 -25.32 0.32 -9.49
N TYR A 210 -24.93 0.35 -8.21
CA TYR A 210 -24.58 1.59 -7.51
C TYR A 210 -23.07 1.82 -7.36
N LYS A 211 -22.25 1.27 -8.25
CA LYS A 211 -20.78 1.37 -8.14
C LYS A 211 -20.27 2.81 -8.14
N LEU A 212 -20.90 3.69 -8.93
CA LEU A 212 -20.51 5.10 -9.03
C LEU A 212 -20.81 5.83 -7.72
N GLU A 213 -22.02 5.67 -7.20
CA GLU A 213 -22.47 6.25 -5.94
C GLU A 213 -21.66 5.73 -4.76
N SER A 214 -21.28 4.45 -4.79
CA SER A 214 -20.45 3.82 -3.77
C SER A 214 -19.04 4.40 -3.75
N GLY A 215 -18.43 4.61 -4.92
CA GLY A 215 -17.13 5.25 -5.03
C GLY A 215 -17.14 6.70 -4.54
N ILE A 216 -18.16 7.48 -4.90
CA ILE A 216 -18.35 8.86 -4.40
C ILE A 216 -18.55 8.86 -2.88
N SER A 217 -19.35 7.93 -2.35
CA SER A 217 -19.61 7.80 -0.91
C SER A 217 -18.33 7.51 -0.12
N PHE A 218 -17.46 6.62 -0.63
CA PHE A 218 -16.17 6.34 -0.01
C PHE A 218 -15.25 7.57 -0.01
N LEU A 219 -15.18 8.31 -1.12
CA LEU A 219 -14.35 9.51 -1.21
C LEU A 219 -14.81 10.62 -0.27
N ASN A 220 -16.13 10.81 -0.15
CA ASN A 220 -16.70 11.72 0.85
C ASN A 220 -16.34 11.25 2.28
N PHE A 221 -16.40 9.95 2.55
CA PHE A 221 -16.06 9.37 3.85
C PHE A 221 -14.61 9.61 4.28
N ILE A 222 -13.65 9.50 3.35
CA ILE A 222 -12.24 9.83 3.61
C ILE A 222 -11.93 11.32 3.48
N SER A 223 -12.92 12.15 3.10
CA SER A 223 -12.80 13.59 2.89
C SER A 223 -11.80 13.95 1.79
N GLU A 224 -11.78 13.17 0.70
CA GLU A 224 -10.95 13.48 -0.48
C GLU A 224 -11.48 14.76 -1.17
N PRO A 225 -10.62 15.71 -1.57
CA PRO A 225 -11.06 16.95 -2.22
C PRO A 225 -11.79 16.71 -3.54
N LEU A 226 -12.87 17.48 -3.79
CA LEU A 226 -13.71 17.37 -5.00
C LEU A 226 -12.93 17.58 -6.32
N GLU A 227 -11.87 18.39 -6.27
CA GLU A 227 -11.02 18.71 -7.42
C GLU A 227 -9.81 17.77 -7.53
N SER A 228 -9.70 16.75 -6.67
CA SER A 228 -8.57 15.83 -6.73
C SER A 228 -8.71 14.89 -7.94
N PRO A 229 -7.60 14.44 -8.55
CA PRO A 229 -7.65 13.50 -9.68
C PRO A 229 -8.42 12.22 -9.34
N MET A 230 -8.32 11.75 -8.09
CA MET A 230 -9.01 10.58 -7.60
C MET A 230 -10.53 10.78 -7.55
N PHE A 231 -11.00 11.96 -7.13
CA PHE A 231 -12.42 12.30 -7.11
C PHE A 231 -13.00 12.41 -8.51
N LEU A 232 -12.28 13.06 -9.43
CA LEU A 232 -12.71 13.20 -10.82
C LEU A 232 -12.85 11.83 -11.51
N ARG A 233 -11.92 10.90 -11.28
CA ARG A 233 -12.00 9.51 -11.79
C ARG A 233 -13.22 8.74 -11.27
N ALA A 234 -13.53 8.88 -9.98
CA ALA A 234 -14.71 8.23 -9.41
C ALA A 234 -16.00 8.79 -10.01
N LYS A 235 -16.06 10.12 -10.20
CA LYS A 235 -17.19 10.81 -10.84
C LYS A 235 -17.38 10.40 -12.30
N ASP A 236 -16.29 10.13 -13.02
CA ASP A 236 -16.30 9.61 -14.39
C ASP A 236 -16.61 8.09 -14.45
N GLY A 237 -16.82 7.45 -13.30
CA GLY A 237 -17.17 6.04 -13.20
C GLY A 237 -16.03 5.07 -13.51
N ILE A 238 -14.78 5.56 -13.54
CA ILE A 238 -13.61 4.74 -13.90
C ILE A 238 -12.85 4.21 -12.68
N GLY A 239 -13.21 4.61 -11.46
CA GLY A 239 -12.79 3.95 -10.22
C GLY A 239 -12.19 4.88 -9.16
N VAL A 240 -11.94 4.32 -7.98
CA VAL A 240 -11.46 4.99 -6.76
C VAL A 240 -9.96 4.74 -6.57
N TYR A 241 -9.14 5.45 -7.35
CA TYR A 241 -7.70 5.24 -7.35
C TYR A 241 -6.86 6.52 -7.47
N GLY A 242 -5.70 6.49 -6.83
CA GLY A 242 -4.83 7.64 -6.72
C GLY A 242 -3.53 7.32 -6.01
N VAL A 243 -2.70 8.35 -5.82
CA VAL A 243 -1.43 8.26 -5.14
C VAL A 243 -1.25 9.44 -4.19
N LYS A 244 -0.71 9.19 -3.00
CA LYS A 244 -0.26 10.23 -2.06
C LYS A 244 1.19 9.99 -1.68
N LEU A 245 1.95 11.06 -1.53
CA LEU A 245 3.36 11.01 -1.16
C LEU A 245 3.55 11.58 0.24
N TYR A 246 4.32 10.88 1.07
CA TYR A 246 4.75 11.35 2.37
C TYR A 246 6.27 11.46 2.39
N ASP A 247 6.81 12.62 2.77
CA ASP A 247 8.24 12.86 2.96
C ASP A 247 8.53 13.09 4.43
N PHE A 248 9.17 12.11 5.07
CA PHE A 248 9.47 12.13 6.51
C PHE A 248 10.68 12.99 6.88
N SER A 249 11.29 13.65 5.91
CA SER A 249 12.26 14.72 6.18
C SER A 249 11.57 16.08 6.36
N ARG A 250 10.28 16.22 6.02
CA ARG A 250 9.49 17.42 6.32
C ARG A 250 9.18 17.50 7.82
N PRO A 251 8.85 18.70 8.35
CA PRO A 251 8.44 18.85 9.74
C PRO A 251 7.28 17.94 10.11
N THR A 252 7.27 17.45 11.35
CA THR A 252 6.17 16.61 11.87
C THR A 252 4.82 17.31 11.75
N GLY A 253 3.83 16.62 11.20
CA GLY A 253 2.51 17.16 10.87
C GLY A 253 2.41 17.73 9.44
N HIS A 254 3.52 17.81 8.71
CA HIS A 254 3.60 18.32 7.35
C HIS A 254 4.27 17.33 6.39
N GLU A 255 4.26 16.04 6.73
CA GLU A 255 4.88 14.98 5.92
C GLU A 255 4.16 14.74 4.60
N LEU A 256 2.83 14.95 4.54
CA LEU A 256 2.08 14.85 3.29
C LEU A 256 2.55 15.93 2.30
N VAL A 257 3.03 15.48 1.14
CA VAL A 257 3.41 16.34 0.03
C VAL A 257 2.17 16.63 -0.82
N PRO A 258 1.83 17.90 -1.11
CA PRO A 258 0.73 18.24 -2.00
C PRO A 258 0.84 17.53 -3.36
N ASP A 259 -0.27 17.04 -3.91
CA ASP A 259 -0.27 16.20 -5.12
C ASP A 259 0.45 16.86 -6.31
N ARG A 260 0.25 18.17 -6.50
CA ARG A 260 0.94 18.95 -7.54
C ARG A 260 2.45 18.98 -7.30
N GLU A 261 2.90 19.19 -6.06
CA GLU A 261 4.32 19.21 -5.69
C GLU A 261 4.96 17.82 -5.87
N ALA A 262 4.24 16.76 -5.46
CA ALA A 262 4.67 15.38 -5.63
C ALA A 262 4.80 14.99 -7.10
N ALA A 263 3.89 15.49 -7.95
CA ALA A 263 3.86 15.32 -9.41
C ALA A 263 3.96 13.85 -9.87
N ILE A 264 3.47 12.92 -9.04
CA ILE A 264 3.43 11.49 -9.35
C ILE A 264 2.23 11.17 -10.23
N ASP A 265 1.07 11.76 -9.91
CA ASP A 265 -0.16 11.54 -10.68
C ASP A 265 -0.05 12.21 -12.07
N PRO A 266 -0.30 11.48 -13.18
CA PRO A 266 -0.20 12.00 -14.53
C PRO A 266 -1.20 13.10 -14.87
N PHE A 267 -2.21 13.34 -14.03
CA PHE A 267 -3.12 14.48 -14.14
C PHE A 267 -2.40 15.82 -14.12
N PHE A 268 -1.29 15.94 -13.37
CA PHE A 268 -0.51 17.17 -13.32
C PHE A 268 0.54 17.18 -14.44
N GLU A 269 0.49 18.21 -15.27
CA GLU A 269 1.52 18.49 -16.27
C GLU A 269 2.82 18.92 -15.59
N LEU A 270 3.94 18.46 -16.14
CA LEU A 270 5.27 18.88 -15.70
C LEU A 270 5.63 20.14 -16.49
N ASP A 271 5.10 21.29 -16.08
CA ASP A 271 5.15 22.57 -16.82
C ASP A 271 6.56 23.23 -16.87
N GLY A 272 7.63 22.44 -16.95
CA GLY A 272 9.00 22.93 -16.86
C GLY A 272 9.41 23.45 -15.48
N ASP A 273 8.54 23.33 -14.47
CA ASP A 273 8.88 23.62 -13.09
C ASP A 273 9.85 22.57 -12.55
N ASN A 274 11.11 22.98 -12.43
CA ASN A 274 12.22 22.15 -11.99
C ASN A 274 12.09 21.68 -10.53
N ASN A 275 11.12 22.19 -9.74
CA ASN A 275 10.93 21.79 -8.35
C ASN A 275 9.91 20.65 -8.18
N LEU A 276 9.12 20.33 -9.20
CA LEU A 276 8.15 19.24 -9.14
C LEU A 276 8.82 17.87 -9.06
N GLY A 277 8.23 16.97 -8.28
CA GLY A 277 8.73 15.60 -8.13
C GLY A 277 10.12 15.53 -7.51
N LYS A 278 10.49 16.53 -6.69
CA LYS A 278 11.70 16.53 -5.85
C LYS A 278 11.30 16.42 -4.39
N TYR A 279 11.80 15.38 -3.73
CA TYR A 279 11.57 15.08 -2.33
C TYR A 279 12.73 14.24 -1.80
N SER A 280 12.81 14.08 -0.49
CA SER A 280 13.95 13.45 0.17
C SER A 280 14.03 11.94 -0.09
N ASN A 281 15.14 11.34 0.35
CA ASN A 281 15.34 9.89 0.40
C ASN A 281 14.63 9.20 1.59
N HIS A 282 13.77 9.93 2.32
CA HIS A 282 12.86 9.39 3.33
C HIS A 282 11.41 9.54 2.88
N SER A 283 11.16 9.32 1.59
CA SER A 283 9.87 9.48 0.95
C SER A 283 9.18 8.14 0.70
N VAL A 284 7.86 8.12 0.91
CA VAL A 284 6.99 6.96 0.71
C VAL A 284 5.79 7.38 -0.12
N ALA A 285 5.65 6.81 -1.31
CA ALA A 285 4.45 6.95 -2.14
C ALA A 285 3.48 5.79 -1.87
N ILE A 286 2.21 6.11 -1.64
CA ILE A 286 1.13 5.14 -1.42
C ILE A 286 0.21 5.17 -2.63
N PHE A 287 0.20 4.10 -3.41
CA PHE A 287 -0.71 3.88 -4.54
C PHE A 287 -1.92 3.10 -4.05
N ALA A 288 -3.09 3.69 -4.18
CA ALA A 288 -4.37 3.06 -3.86
C ALA A 288 -5.03 2.57 -5.16
N LEU A 289 -5.23 1.26 -5.29
CA LEU A 289 -5.84 0.63 -6.46
C LEU A 289 -7.25 0.12 -6.14
N ASP A 290 -8.22 0.59 -6.92
CA ASP A 290 -9.58 0.04 -6.97
C ASP A 290 -9.58 -1.26 -7.79
N CYS A 291 -9.81 -2.39 -7.15
CA CYS A 291 -9.90 -3.70 -7.82
C CYS A 291 -11.34 -4.20 -7.97
N ARG A 292 -12.35 -3.32 -7.88
CA ARG A 292 -13.77 -3.69 -7.88
C ARG A 292 -14.56 -3.00 -8.99
N THR A 293 -14.37 -1.70 -9.22
CA THR A 293 -15.19 -0.92 -10.17
C THR A 293 -15.16 -1.44 -11.61
N ASN A 294 -14.00 -1.93 -12.06
CA ASN A 294 -13.80 -2.48 -13.41
C ASN A 294 -13.62 -3.99 -13.43
N LYS A 295 -13.82 -4.63 -12.28
CA LYS A 295 -13.57 -6.05 -12.13
C LYS A 295 -14.54 -6.88 -12.96
N THR A 296 -14.00 -7.83 -13.72
CA THR A 296 -14.80 -8.85 -14.41
C THR A 296 -15.55 -9.71 -13.38
N PRO A 297 -16.86 -9.97 -13.58
CA PRO A 297 -17.69 -10.66 -12.61
C PRO A 297 -17.24 -12.06 -12.21
N TRP A 298 -17.51 -12.41 -10.96
CA TRP A 298 -17.25 -13.75 -10.45
C TRP A 298 -18.26 -14.76 -11.05
N GLY A 299 -17.78 -15.71 -11.84
CA GLY A 299 -18.62 -16.74 -12.46
C GLY A 299 -18.34 -16.96 -13.94
N ILE A 300 -17.68 -15.99 -14.58
CA ILE A 300 -16.99 -16.23 -15.86
C ILE A 300 -15.68 -16.93 -15.53
N LEU A 301 -15.76 -18.21 -15.16
CA LEU A 301 -14.59 -19.05 -14.95
C LEU A 301 -13.73 -18.96 -16.22
N SER A 302 -12.47 -18.55 -16.06
CA SER A 302 -11.48 -18.49 -17.14
C SER A 302 -11.80 -17.54 -18.30
N ASP A 303 -12.24 -16.30 -18.03
CA ASP A 303 -12.10 -15.24 -19.04
C ASP A 303 -10.60 -14.92 -19.24
N PRO A 304 -9.96 -15.29 -20.38
CA PRO A 304 -8.56 -14.95 -20.63
C PRO A 304 -8.32 -13.43 -20.67
N ASN A 305 -9.37 -12.68 -20.98
CA ASN A 305 -9.43 -11.22 -21.08
C ASN A 305 -10.01 -10.56 -19.82
N GLY A 306 -10.27 -11.35 -18.76
CA GLY A 306 -10.73 -10.81 -17.49
C GLY A 306 -9.74 -9.80 -16.91
N ASP A 307 -10.30 -8.76 -16.30
CA ASP A 307 -9.57 -7.63 -15.73
C ASP A 307 -10.10 -7.28 -14.33
N PHE A 308 -9.28 -6.55 -13.57
CA PHE A 308 -9.63 -6.00 -12.26
C PHE A 308 -9.65 -4.46 -12.29
N LEU A 309 -8.69 -3.86 -12.98
CA LEU A 309 -8.42 -2.42 -12.89
C LEU A 309 -9.08 -1.61 -14.01
N GLY A 310 -9.21 -2.19 -15.20
CA GLY A 310 -9.62 -1.46 -16.39
C GLY A 310 -8.45 -0.72 -17.04
N GLU A 311 -8.56 -0.48 -18.34
CA GLU A 311 -7.47 0.10 -19.16
C GLU A 311 -6.99 1.46 -18.65
N ALA A 312 -7.93 2.35 -18.28
CA ALA A 312 -7.59 3.70 -17.80
C ALA A 312 -6.74 3.67 -16.52
N GLN A 313 -7.09 2.79 -15.57
CA GLN A 313 -6.33 2.64 -14.34
C GLN A 313 -4.98 1.95 -14.57
N TRP A 314 -4.90 0.96 -15.47
CA TRP A 314 -3.63 0.35 -15.86
C TRP A 314 -2.65 1.38 -16.43
N ILE A 315 -3.11 2.20 -17.39
CA ILE A 315 -2.30 3.26 -17.99
C ILE A 315 -1.86 4.27 -16.94
N TRP A 316 -2.79 4.73 -16.10
CA TRP A 316 -2.47 5.64 -15.00
C TRP A 316 -1.41 5.05 -14.07
N PHE A 317 -1.58 3.80 -13.65
CA PHE A 317 -0.70 3.16 -12.68
C PHE A 317 0.71 3.00 -13.23
N GLU A 318 0.84 2.60 -14.50
CA GLU A 318 2.13 2.51 -15.18
C GLU A 318 2.82 3.89 -15.25
N GLN A 319 2.09 4.93 -15.66
CA GLN A 319 2.63 6.28 -15.75
C GLN A 319 3.03 6.84 -14.38
N ALA A 320 2.18 6.66 -13.38
CA ALA A 320 2.41 7.15 -12.02
C ALA A 320 3.60 6.44 -11.36
N LEU A 321 3.73 5.13 -11.54
CA LEU A 321 4.92 4.39 -11.07
C LEU A 321 6.21 4.88 -11.76
N LYS A 322 6.19 5.12 -13.07
CA LYS A 322 7.35 5.68 -13.80
C LYS A 322 7.73 7.08 -13.32
N ARG A 323 6.75 7.89 -12.90
CA ARG A 323 6.96 9.25 -12.38
C ARG A 323 7.47 9.24 -10.93
N SER A 324 7.16 8.21 -10.16
CA SER A 324 7.59 8.13 -8.76
C SER A 324 9.09 7.92 -8.64
N LYS A 325 9.71 8.83 -7.90
CA LYS A 325 11.10 8.77 -7.42
C LYS A 325 11.16 8.47 -5.92
N ALA A 326 10.03 8.08 -5.31
CA ALA A 326 9.94 7.84 -3.87
C ALA A 326 10.87 6.70 -3.49
N SER A 327 11.47 6.77 -2.30
CA SER A 327 12.36 5.72 -1.81
C SER A 327 11.61 4.40 -1.58
N VAL A 328 10.33 4.48 -1.21
CA VAL A 328 9.44 3.34 -1.12
C VAL A 328 8.14 3.64 -1.86
N ASN A 329 7.71 2.73 -2.72
CA ASN A 329 6.36 2.70 -3.29
C ASN A 329 5.57 1.58 -2.62
N ILE A 330 4.42 1.90 -2.03
CA ILE A 330 3.51 0.93 -1.42
C ILE A 330 2.24 0.87 -2.26
N ILE A 331 1.83 -0.34 -2.63
CA ILE A 331 0.59 -0.59 -3.36
C ILE A 331 -0.44 -1.18 -2.39
N VAL A 332 -1.59 -0.51 -2.30
CA VAL A 332 -2.71 -0.85 -1.41
C VAL A 332 -3.94 -1.11 -2.26
N GLN A 333 -4.63 -2.22 -1.99
CA GLN A 333 -5.82 -2.64 -2.72
C GLN A 333 -6.68 -3.60 -1.87
N GLY A 334 -7.97 -3.68 -2.19
CA GLY A 334 -8.94 -4.55 -1.51
C GLY A 334 -8.73 -6.05 -1.72
N LEU A 335 -8.01 -6.46 -2.76
CA LEU A 335 -7.86 -7.88 -3.08
C LEU A 335 -6.48 -8.45 -2.76
N GLN A 336 -6.49 -9.69 -2.25
CA GLN A 336 -5.27 -10.45 -2.01
C GLN A 336 -4.58 -10.83 -3.33
N VAL A 337 -3.31 -10.46 -3.46
CA VAL A 337 -2.45 -10.94 -4.54
C VAL A 337 -1.50 -11.98 -3.98
N HIS A 338 -1.59 -13.19 -4.53
CA HIS A 338 -0.62 -14.25 -4.30
C HIS A 338 0.37 -14.28 -5.48
N PRO A 339 1.69 -14.23 -5.21
CA PRO A 339 2.68 -14.38 -6.26
C PRO A 339 2.65 -15.80 -6.86
N ASP A 340 2.22 -16.80 -6.09
CA ASP A 340 2.23 -18.21 -6.48
C ASP A 340 0.92 -18.92 -6.12
N ARG A 341 -0.04 -18.98 -7.05
CA ARG A 341 -1.04 -20.06 -7.10
C ARG A 341 -1.33 -20.43 -8.55
N MET A 342 -0.45 -21.26 -9.10
CA MET A 342 -0.84 -22.16 -10.19
C MET A 342 -1.61 -23.29 -9.52
N VAL A 343 -2.93 -23.34 -9.71
CA VAL A 343 -3.67 -24.58 -9.49
C VAL A 343 -3.32 -25.47 -10.68
N GLY A 344 -2.61 -26.57 -10.40
CA GLY A 344 -2.29 -27.61 -11.37
C GLY A 344 -3.51 -28.44 -11.76
#